data_AF-A0A966NNA7-F1
#
_entry.id   AF-A0A966NNA7-F1
#
_cell.length_a   1.000
_cell.length_b   1.000
_cell.length_c   1.000
_cell.angle_alpha   90.00
_cell.angle_beta   90.00
_cell.angle_gamma   90.00
#
_symmetry.space_group_name_H-M   'P 1'
#
loop_
_entity.id
_entity.type
_entity.pdbx_description
1 polymer ?
#
loop_
_entity_poly.entity_id
_entity_poly.type
_entity_poly.pdbx_seq_one_letter_code
_entity_poly.pdbx_strand_id
1 'polypeptide(L)' 'TIVVEAAFRSGSLRTARDASEMLRTVLAVPGPITSPTSDGCHRLIGERCAEIVTSVADAMELIPRTACTLCADES' A
#
# COMPACT_ATOMS: atom_id res chain seq x y z
N THR A 1 1.09 4.11 -2.21
CA THR A 1 2.31 3.46 -1.71
C THR A 1 2.21 1.97 -1.95
N ILE A 2 3.24 1.32 -2.47
CA ILE A 2 3.27 -0.15 -2.64
C ILE A 2 4.35 -0.73 -1.73
N VAL A 3 3.97 -1.70 -0.90
CA VAL A 3 4.86 -2.42 0.00
C VAL A 3 5.10 -3.81 -0.58
N VAL A 4 6.33 -4.05 -1.01
CA VAL A 4 6.86 -5.36 -1.39
C VAL A 4 7.80 -5.83 -0.30
N GLU A 5 7.51 -6.99 0.29
CA GLU A 5 8.39 -7.71 1.22
C GLU A 5 8.91 -6.86 2.40
N ALA A 6 8.01 -6.46 3.29
CA ALA A 6 8.36 -5.78 4.53
C ALA A 6 8.58 -6.76 5.69
N ALA A 7 9.84 -6.96 6.10
CA ALA A 7 10.12 -7.59 7.40
C ALA A 7 9.48 -6.79 8.54
N PHE A 8 9.05 -7.47 9.61
CA PHE A 8 8.26 -6.95 10.74
C PHE A 8 8.77 -5.63 11.38
N ARG A 9 10.08 -5.34 11.27
CA ARG A 9 10.74 -4.11 11.78
C ARG A 9 11.32 -3.20 10.69
N SER A 10 10.91 -3.34 9.44
CA SER A 10 11.37 -2.47 8.36
C SER A 10 10.83 -1.04 8.51
N GLY A 11 11.63 -0.05 8.15
CA GLY A 11 11.20 1.36 8.10
C GLY A 11 9.97 1.57 7.20
N SER A 12 9.81 0.71 6.19
CA SER A 12 8.69 0.73 5.24
C SER A 12 7.32 0.56 5.90
N LEU A 13 7.21 -0.16 7.03
CA LEU A 13 5.93 -0.37 7.72
C LEU A 13 5.38 0.89 8.36
N ARG A 14 6.26 1.73 8.91
CA ARG A 14 5.84 3.00 9.50
C ARG A 14 5.32 3.93 8.41
N THR A 15 6.06 4.08 7.32
CA THR A 15 5.62 4.88 6.17
C THR A 15 4.29 4.37 5.59
N ALA A 16 4.08 3.06 5.54
CA ALA A 16 2.82 2.48 5.09
C ALA A 16 1.65 2.84 6.02
N ARG A 17 1.84 2.74 7.34
CA ARG A 17 0.82 3.15 8.31
C ARG A 17 0.52 4.64 8.23
N ASP A 18 1.57 5.47 8.25
CA ASP A 18 1.42 6.92 8.15
C ASP A 18 0.66 7.30 6.86
N ALA A 19 0.94 6.62 5.73
CA ALA A 19 0.22 6.84 4.47
C ALA A 19 -1.25 6.43 4.57
N SER A 20 -1.57 5.30 5.20
CA SER A 20 -2.95 4.85 5.43
C SER A 20 -3.72 5.83 6.33
N GLU A 21 -3.09 6.35 7.38
CA GLU A 21 -3.68 7.34 8.29
C GLU A 21 -3.98 8.67 7.56
N MET A 22 -3.16 9.01 6.56
CA MET A 22 -3.38 10.16 5.68
C MET A 22 -4.39 9.90 4.56
N LEU A 23 -5.20 8.83 4.65
CA LEU A 23 -6.19 8.43 3.65
C LEU A 23 -5.58 8.22 2.24
N ARG A 24 -4.29 7.87 2.16
CA ARG A 24 -3.64 7.51 0.89
C ARG A 24 -3.74 6.01 0.68
N THR A 25 -3.94 5.61 -0.58
CA THR A 25 -3.96 4.20 -0.96
C THR A 25 -2.61 3.54 -0.67
N VAL A 26 -2.65 2.49 0.13
CA VAL A 26 -1.52 1.61 0.43
C VAL A 26 -1.85 0.23 -0.11
N LEU A 27 -0.92 -0.35 -0.86
CA LEU A 27 -1.04 -1.67 -1.44
C LEU A 27 0.06 -2.56 -0.84
N ALA A 28 -0.28 -3.81 -0.57
CA ALA A 28 0.65 -4.80 -0.03
C ALA A 28 0.67 -6.04 -0.92
N VAL A 29 1.88 -6.44 -1.35
CA VAL A 29 2.09 -7.70 -2.06
C VAL A 29 2.24 -8.82 -1.02
N PRO A 30 1.35 -9.83 -1.01
CA PRO A 30 1.47 -10.96 -0.10
C PRO A 30 2.64 -11.87 -0.52
N GLY A 31 3.26 -12.50 0.47
CA GLY A 31 4.29 -13.53 0.26
C GLY A 31 4.06 -14.78 1.12
N PRO A 32 5.00 -15.75 1.10
CA PRO A 32 4.86 -17.01 1.84
C PRO A 32 4.65 -16.79 3.34
N ILE A 33 3.70 -17.52 3.95
CA ILE A 33 3.41 -17.42 5.39
C ILE A 33 4.57 -17.85 6.30
N THR A 34 5.53 -18.60 5.76
CA THR A 34 6.72 -19.04 6.48
C THR A 34 7.88 -18.04 6.37
N SER A 35 7.72 -16.97 5.57
CA SER A 35 8.78 -15.99 5.36
C SER A 35 8.64 -14.80 6.33
N PRO A 36 9.65 -14.52 7.16
CA PRO A 36 9.62 -13.39 8.10
C PRO A 36 9.62 -12.02 7.37
N THR A 37 9.95 -11.98 6.08
CA THR A 37 9.86 -10.77 5.24
C THR A 37 8.42 -10.48 4.78
N SER A 38 7.49 -11.42 4.95
CA SER A 38 6.08 -11.26 4.57
C SER A 38 5.18 -10.83 5.73
N ASP A 39 5.62 -11.04 6.98
CA ASP A 39 4.87 -10.69 8.21
C ASP A 39 4.37 -9.24 8.21
N GLY A 40 5.17 -8.30 7.72
CA GLY A 40 4.78 -6.89 7.65
C GLY A 40 3.62 -6.66 6.69
N CYS A 41 3.64 -7.29 5.51
CA CYS A 41 2.54 -7.19 4.54
C CYS A 41 1.27 -7.84 5.11
N HIS A 42 1.38 -9.04 5.71
CA HIS A 42 0.21 -9.72 6.30
C HIS A 42 -0.42 -8.89 7.42
N ARG A 43 0.39 -8.24 8.25
CA ARG A 43 -0.11 -7.36 9.31
C ARG A 43 -0.82 -6.13 8.75
N LEU A 44 -0.25 -5.46 7.74
CA LEU A 44 -0.91 -4.30 7.11
C LEU A 44 -2.27 -4.66 6.53
N ILE A 45 -2.38 -5.83 5.88
CA ILE A 45 -3.63 -6.35 5.34
C ILE A 45 -4.62 -6.65 6.49
N GLY A 46 -4.17 -7.35 7.53
CA GLY A 46 -5.01 -7.70 8.69
C GLY A 46 -5.51 -6.49 9.49
N GLU A 47 -4.70 -5.43 9.57
CA GLU A 47 -5.03 -4.14 10.20
C GLU A 47 -5.91 -3.25 9.31
N ARG A 48 -6.20 -3.67 8.06
CA ARG A 48 -6.89 -2.87 7.03
C ARG A 48 -6.18 -1.57 6.69
N CYS A 49 -4.86 -1.54 6.87
CA CYS A 49 -4.00 -0.41 6.47
C CYS A 49 -3.50 -0.54 5.03
N ALA A 50 -3.70 -1.69 4.37
CA ALA A 50 -3.33 -1.89 2.98
C ALA A 50 -4.32 -2.84 2.28
N GLU A 51 -4.55 -2.58 0.99
CA GLU A 51 -5.24 -3.50 0.09
C GLU A 51 -4.27 -4.53 -0.48
N ILE A 52 -4.79 -5.74 -0.72
CA ILE A 52 -4.00 -6.83 -1.30
C ILE A 52 -3.81 -6.59 -2.79
N VAL A 53 -2.60 -6.83 -3.29
CA VAL A 53 -2.29 -6.70 -4.72
C VAL A 53 -1.42 -7.86 -5.18
N THR A 54 -1.82 -8.53 -6.26
CA THR A 54 -1.13 -9.72 -6.77
C THR A 54 -0.59 -9.54 -8.19
N SER A 55 -1.05 -8.49 -8.88
CA SER A 55 -0.62 -8.16 -10.22
C SER A 55 -0.46 -6.65 -10.42
N VAL A 56 0.23 -6.26 -11.48
CA VAL A 56 0.31 -4.84 -11.89
C VAL A 56 -1.07 -4.32 -12.30
N ALA A 57 -1.93 -5.17 -12.85
CA ALA A 57 -3.28 -4.78 -13.24
C ALA A 57 -4.12 -4.41 -12.00
N ASP A 58 -4.06 -5.23 -10.95
CA ASP A 58 -4.71 -4.96 -9.65
C ASP A 58 -4.24 -3.61 -9.09
N ALA A 59 -2.92 -3.35 -9.15
CA ALA A 59 -2.34 -2.11 -8.67
C ALA A 59 -2.90 -0.90 -9.44
N MET A 60 -2.99 -1.00 -10.77
CA MET A 60 -3.49 0.06 -11.63
C MET A 60 -4.99 0.34 -11.45
N GLU A 61 -5.77 -0.65 -11.02
CA GLU A 61 -7.18 -0.47 -10.69
C GLU A 61 -7.36 0.29 -9.38
N LEU A 62 -6.53 0.00 -8.38
CA LEU A 62 -6.62 0.57 -7.04
C LEU A 62 -5.91 1.93 -6.91
N ILE A 63 -4.92 2.20 -7.76
CA ILE A 63 -4.26 3.50 -7.81
C ILE A 63 -5.20 4.47 -8.55
N PRO A 64 -5.64 5.57 -7.92
CA PRO A 64 -6.40 6.58 -8.62
C PRO A 64 -5.59 7.05 -9.82
N ARG A 65 -6.15 6.94 -11.03
CA ARG A 65 -5.59 7.62 -12.20
C ARG A 65 -5.57 9.09 -11.83
N THR A 66 -4.39 9.61 -11.53
CA THR A 66 -4.22 11.00 -11.15
C THR A 66 -4.47 11.80 -12.42
N ALA A 67 -5.74 12.08 -12.73
CA ALA A 67 -6.06 13.29 -13.45
C ALA A 67 -5.55 14.41 -12.55
N CYS A 68 -4.58 15.17 -13.04
CA CYS A 68 -4.16 16.40 -12.40
C CYS A 68 -5.37 17.33 -12.33
N THR A 69 -6.15 17.29 -11.26
CA THR A 69 -7.29 18.21 -11.06
C THR A 69 -6.84 19.54 -10.45
N LEU A 70 -5.56 19.71 -10.13
CA LEU A 70 -5.03 20.95 -9.55
C LEU A 70 -4.78 22.08 -10.58
N CYS A 71 -5.45 22.05 -11.72
CA CYS A 71 -5.45 23.17 -12.68
C CYS A 71 -6.84 23.56 -13.20
N ALA A 72 -7.93 23.02 -12.62
CA ALA A 72 -9.29 23.28 -13.11
C ALA A 72 -10.24 23.60 -11.95
N ASP A 73 -10.05 24.75 -11.30
CA ASP A 73 -11.13 25.62 -10.79
C ASP A 73 -10.49 26.90 -10.19
N GLU A 74 -10.33 27.95 -11.00
CA GLU A 74 -10.15 29.34 -10.56
C GLU A 74 -10.56 30.22 -11.77
N SER A 75 -11.86 30.42 -11.98
CA SER A 75 -12.47 31.53 -12.75
C SER A 75 -13.96 31.62 -12.49
#